data_AF-A0AAJ6JTI1-F1
#
_entry.id   AF-A0AAJ6JTI1-F1
#
_cell.length_a   1.000
_cell.length_b   1.000
_cell.length_c   1.000
_cell.angle_alpha   90.00
_cell.angle_beta   90.00
_cell.angle_gamma   90.00
#
_symmetry.space_group_name_H-M   'P 1'
#
loop_
_entity.id
_entity.type
_entity.pdbx_description
1 polymer ?
#
loop_
_entity_poly.entity_id
_entity_poly.type
_entity_poly.pdbx_seq_one_letter_code
_entity_poly.pdbx_strand_id
1 'polypeptide(L)' 'MSQAKVLQEKAEMFERRAESATDPISRQHYKEMAAHYRALAAEHLEIRRDESAHQA' A
#
# COMPACT_ATOMS: atom_id res chain seq x y z
N MET A 1 15.96 0.47 -0.07
CA MET A 1 14.54 0.04 -0.08
C MET A 1 13.85 0.68 -1.27
N SER A 2 13.07 -0.05 -2.06
CA SER A 2 12.27 0.55 -3.15
C SER A 2 11.05 1.28 -2.58
N GLN A 3 10.57 2.31 -3.28
CA GLN A 3 9.40 3.08 -2.85
C GLN A 3 8.14 2.20 -2.73
N ALA A 4 7.96 1.26 -3.66
CA ALA A 4 6.90 0.25 -3.58
C ALA A 4 6.95 -0.57 -2.28
N LYS A 5 8.15 -0.97 -1.82
CA LYS A 5 8.30 -1.72 -0.57
C LYS A 5 7.92 -0.88 0.66
N VAL A 6 8.27 0.41 0.68
CA VAL A 6 7.86 1.32 1.76
C VAL A 6 6.33 1.50 1.80
N LEU A 7 5.69 1.59 0.64
CA LEU A 7 4.23 1.69 0.55
C LEU A 7 3.55 0.39 1.00
N GLN A 8 4.10 -0.76 0.62
CA GLN A 8 3.61 -2.06 1.06
C GLN A 8 3.75 -2.25 2.59
N GLU A 9 4.89 -1.89 3.18
CA GLU A 9 5.09 -1.93 4.63
C GLU A 9 4.08 -1.01 5.37
N LYS A 10 3.77 0.17 4.81
CA LYS A 10 2.72 1.04 5.34
C LYS A 10 1.35 0.40 5.27
N ALA A 11 1.00 -0.24 4.15
CA ALA A 11 -0.27 -0.93 4.01
C ALA A 11 -0.43 -2.02 5.08
N GLU A 12 0.60 -2.87 5.26
CA GLU A 12 0.60 -3.93 6.27
C GLU A 12 0.47 -3.39 7.70
N MET A 13 1.11 -2.25 8.00
CA MET A 13 0.94 -1.57 9.29
C MET A 13 -0.52 -1.17 9.52
N PHE A 14 -1.20 -0.62 8.51
CA PHE A 14 -2.60 -0.25 8.63
C PHE A 14 -3.52 -1.46 8.79
N GLU A 15 -3.23 -2.58 8.14
CA GLU A 15 -4.01 -3.81 8.33
C GLU A 15 -3.91 -4.35 9.76
N ARG A 16 -2.69 -4.43 10.31
CA ARG A 16 -2.50 -4.85 11.71
C ARG A 16 -3.25 -3.94 12.67
N ARG A 17 -3.26 -2.62 12.41
CA ARG A 17 -4.04 -1.66 13.20
C ARG A 17 -5.54 -1.89 13.06
N ALA A 18 -6.03 -2.18 11.86
CA ALA A 18 -7.43 -2.49 11.60
C ALA A 18 -7.89 -3.76 12.34
N GLU A 19 -7.04 -4.78 12.41
CA GLU A 19 -7.31 -6.03 13.14
C GLU A 19 -7.43 -5.80 14.65
N SER A 20 -6.57 -4.94 15.21
CA SER A 20 -6.59 -4.59 16.64
C SER A 20 -7.61 -3.52 17.03
N ALA A 21 -8.22 -2.83 16.05
CA ALA A 21 -9.08 -1.68 16.31
C ALA A 21 -10.47 -2.12 16.81
N THR A 22 -10.76 -1.75 18.06
CA THR A 22 -12.07 -1.99 18.72
C THR A 22 -13.15 -1.07 18.15
N ASP A 23 -12.81 0.19 17.87
CA ASP A 23 -13.72 1.16 17.25
C ASP A 23 -13.98 0.78 15.77
N PRO A 24 -15.26 0.54 15.38
CA PRO A 24 -15.60 0.19 14.00
C PRO A 24 -15.25 1.28 12.99
N ILE A 25 -15.32 2.56 13.38
CA ILE A 25 -14.97 3.68 12.47
C ILE A 25 -13.47 3.66 12.18
N SER A 26 -12.65 3.61 13.22
CA SER A 26 -11.19 3.51 13.09
C SER A 26 -10.76 2.27 12.32
N ARG A 27 -11.41 1.13 12.55
CA ARG A 27 -11.15 -0.12 11.81
C ARG A 27 -11.44 0.03 10.31
N GLN A 28 -12.55 0.65 9.95
CA GLN A 28 -12.88 0.91 8.54
C GLN A 28 -11.87 1.87 7.92
N HIS A 29 -11.53 2.95 8.63
CA HIS A 29 -10.53 3.91 8.15
C HIS A 29 -9.16 3.28 7.92
N TYR A 30 -8.69 2.42 8.84
CA TYR A 30 -7.43 1.70 8.65
C TYR A 30 -7.46 0.74 7.46
N LYS A 31 -8.60 0.10 7.18
CA LYS A 31 -8.76 -0.73 5.96
C LYS A 31 -8.67 0.11 4.68
N GLU A 32 -9.28 1.29 4.66
CA GLU A 32 -9.19 2.22 3.53
C GLU A 32 -7.75 2.67 3.30
N MET A 33 -7.03 3.02 4.36
CA MET A 33 -5.61 3.40 4.28
C MET A 33 -4.74 2.24 3.78
N ALA A 34 -4.98 1.01 4.25
CA ALA A 34 -4.27 -0.17 3.77
C ALA A 34 -4.51 -0.41 2.27
N ALA A 35 -5.77 -0.33 1.82
CA ALA A 35 -6.13 -0.46 0.42
C ALA A 35 -5.48 0.63 -0.44
N HIS A 36 -5.47 1.88 0.03
CA HIS A 36 -4.85 3.00 -0.66
C HIS A 36 -3.33 2.80 -0.84
N TYR A 37 -2.62 2.41 0.21
CA TYR A 37 -1.18 2.19 0.11
C TYR A 37 -0.80 0.98 -0.74
N ARG A 38 -1.66 -0.06 -0.82
CA ARG A 38 -1.48 -1.16 -1.77
C ARG A 38 -1.63 -0.72 -3.22
N ALA A 39 -2.64 0.10 -3.51
CA ALA A 39 -2.84 0.65 -4.85
C ALA A 39 -1.61 1.46 -5.28
N LEU A 40 -1.12 2.36 -4.42
CA LEU A 40 0.10 3.12 -4.68
C LEU A 40 1.32 2.21 -4.87
N ALA A 41 1.47 1.16 -4.06
CA ALA A 41 2.57 0.21 -4.22
C ALA A 41 2.52 -0.50 -5.58
N ALA A 42 1.33 -0.88 -6.04
CA ALA A 42 1.12 -1.50 -7.35
C ALA A 42 1.44 -0.53 -8.50
N GLU A 43 0.93 0.70 -8.44
CA GLU A 43 1.24 1.75 -9.42
C GLU A 43 2.76 1.99 -9.53
N HIS A 44 3.48 2.02 -8.40
CA HIS A 44 4.94 2.17 -8.42
C HIS A 44 5.69 0.97 -8.99
N LEU A 45 5.10 -0.23 -8.97
CA LEU A 45 5.67 -1.42 -9.63
C LEU A 45 5.37 -1.40 -11.13
N GLU A 46 4.20 -0.92 -11.53
CA GLU A 46 3.79 -0.77 -12.93
C GLU A 46 4.60 0.32 -13.64
N ILE A 47 4.79 1.49 -13.02
CA ILE A 47 5.63 2.57 -13.55
C ILE A 47 7.06 2.08 -13.81
N ARG A 48 7.64 1.30 -12.88
CA ARG A 48 8.98 0.72 -13.06
C ARG A 48 9.02 -0.29 -14.21
N ARG A 49 7.93 -1.00 -14.45
CA ARG A 49 7.84 -1.99 -15.53
C ARG A 49 7.75 -1.29 -16.90
N ASP A 50 6.99 -0.22 -17.01
CA ASP A 50 6.84 0.55 -18.25
C ASP A 50 8.08 1.38 -18.60
N GLU A 51 8.79 1.95 -17.61
CA GLU A 51 10.09 2.61 -17.84
C GLU A 51 11.15 1.62 -18.34
N SER A 52 11.15 0.39 -17.82
CA SER A 52 12.09 -0.65 -18.28
C SER A 52 11.79 -1.16 -19.69
N ALA A 53 10.53 -1.09 -20.12
CA ALA A 53 10.10 -1.53 -21.45
C ALA A 53 10.34 -0.47 -22.54
N HIS A 54 10.43 0.81 -22.20
CA HIS A 54 10.71 1.90 -23.15
C HIS A 54 12.21 2.16 -23.40
N GLN A 55 13.11 1.44 -22.73
CA GLN A 55 14.58 1.57 -22.90
C GLN A 55 15.24 0.38 -23.62
N ALA A 56 14.47 -0.51 -24.26
CA ALA A 56 14.96 -1.64 -25.04
C ALA A 56 14.72 -1.42 -26.55
#